data_AF-A0AB33EMX3-F1
#
_entry.id   AF-A0AB33EMX3-F1
#
_cell.length_a   1.000
_cell.length_b   1.000
_cell.length_c   1.000
_cell.angle_alpha   90.00
_cell.angle_beta   90.00
_cell.angle_gamma   90.00
#
_symmetry.space_group_name_H-M   'P 1'
#
loop_
_entity.id
_entity.type
_entity.pdbx_description
1 polymer ?
#
loop_
_entity_poly.entity_id
_entity_poly.type
_entity_poly.pdbx_seq_one_letter_code
_entity_poly.pdbx_strand_id
1 'polypeptide(L)'
;MGDRARRRRLGPLAGLVVAVVVAAGCMGGGLDQGEPQQPAPRESGRSEPEARTTRADGTTSVAEFKQDFEDAVALAEKYWTAQFRASGERFRPIRRVVSYSRAGEVSCGGQALPRNNAVYCSAGDFIAYDVNWSVSAFREIGDAFLFYLLGHEYAHGVQVRLGIRYDFTIQQELQADCMAGAYLGDSVRSGALTLADGDLDEFREGLLAVGDDPDQPWFAEGAHGTAEQRSEKFFSGYENSLKACDLG
;
A
#
# COMPACT_ATOMS: atom_id res chain seq x y z
N MET A 1 12.02 -17.58 -73.35
CA MET A 1 12.80 -18.49 -72.47
C MET A 1 12.50 -18.08 -71.03
N GLY A 2 11.82 -18.85 -70.18
CA GLY A 2 12.13 -20.21 -69.71
C GLY A 2 13.22 -20.10 -68.62
N ASP A 3 13.14 -20.60 -67.38
CA ASP A 3 12.28 -21.63 -66.77
C ASP A 3 12.33 -21.53 -65.21
N ARG A 4 11.58 -22.41 -64.55
CA ARG A 4 10.98 -22.45 -63.19
C ARG A 4 11.85 -22.53 -61.91
N ALA A 5 11.30 -21.89 -60.86
CA ALA A 5 10.94 -22.36 -59.50
C ALA A 5 11.89 -23.13 -58.54
N ARG A 6 11.95 -22.68 -57.27
CA ARG A 6 11.42 -23.43 -56.08
C ARG A 6 11.30 -22.57 -54.81
N ARG A 7 10.36 -22.98 -53.94
CA ARG A 7 9.81 -22.33 -52.72
C ARG A 7 10.52 -22.75 -51.42
N ARG A 8 10.20 -22.00 -50.34
CA ARG A 8 10.01 -22.33 -48.87
C ARG A 8 11.08 -21.67 -47.96
N ARG A 9 10.79 -21.17 -46.73
CA ARG A 9 9.60 -21.09 -45.86
C ARG A 9 9.86 -20.05 -44.73
N LEU A 10 8.77 -19.57 -44.12
CA LEU A 10 8.67 -18.66 -42.95
C LEU A 10 9.10 -19.32 -41.62
N GLY A 11 9.56 -18.49 -40.67
CA GLY A 11 9.52 -18.76 -39.22
C GLY A 11 9.64 -17.42 -38.46
N PRO A 12 8.73 -17.14 -37.52
CA PRO A 12 9.18 -17.10 -36.12
C PRO A 12 8.07 -17.56 -35.15
N LEU A 13 8.36 -18.49 -34.23
CA LEU A 13 7.51 -18.72 -33.05
C LEU A 13 8.36 -19.26 -31.90
N ALA A 14 8.66 -18.39 -30.94
CA ALA A 14 8.97 -18.80 -29.58
C ALA A 14 7.64 -19.13 -28.89
N GLY A 15 7.40 -20.42 -28.68
CA GLY A 15 6.33 -20.91 -27.82
C GLY A 15 6.96 -21.82 -26.78
N LEU A 16 7.03 -21.38 -25.53
CA LEU A 16 7.36 -22.27 -24.43
C LEU A 16 6.06 -22.67 -23.73
N VAL A 17 5.79 -23.96 -23.82
CA VAL A 17 4.66 -24.68 -23.23
C VAL A 17 4.98 -24.95 -21.77
N VAL A 18 4.13 -24.51 -20.85
CA VAL A 18 4.14 -24.94 -19.45
C VAL A 18 3.49 -26.33 -19.38
N ALA A 19 4.25 -27.34 -18.98
CA ALA A 19 3.74 -28.69 -18.71
C ALA A 19 3.45 -28.84 -17.21
N VAL A 20 2.17 -29.14 -16.92
CA VAL A 20 1.65 -29.58 -15.62
C VAL A 20 2.13 -31.00 -15.30
N VAL A 21 2.44 -31.29 -14.04
CA VAL A 21 2.56 -32.66 -13.50
C VAL A 21 1.72 -32.79 -12.23
N VAL A 22 0.87 -33.83 -12.20
CA VAL A 22 -0.03 -34.22 -11.11
C VAL A 22 0.32 -35.65 -10.66
N ALA A 23 0.00 -35.93 -9.39
CA ALA A 23 -0.22 -37.23 -8.71
C ALA A 23 1.02 -37.88 -8.04
N ALA A 24 0.95 -38.56 -6.88
CA ALA A 24 -0.16 -38.98 -6.02
C ALA A 24 0.39 -39.45 -4.64
N GLY A 25 -0.46 -39.55 -3.61
CA GLY A 25 -0.18 -40.38 -2.44
C GLY A 25 -1.23 -40.26 -1.32
N CYS A 26 -2.09 -41.27 -1.17
CA CYS A 26 -3.13 -41.41 -0.14
C CYS A 26 -2.79 -42.50 0.90
N MET A 27 -3.62 -42.57 1.96
CA MET A 27 -3.73 -43.49 3.11
C MET A 27 -3.02 -43.02 4.39
N GLY A 28 -3.62 -42.98 5.59
CA GLY A 28 -4.97 -43.31 6.06
C GLY A 28 -5.02 -43.28 7.62
N GLY A 29 -6.23 -43.24 8.20
CA GLY A 29 -6.51 -43.35 9.64
C GLY A 29 -6.99 -42.02 10.27
N GLY A 30 -8.03 -41.94 11.09
CA GLY A 30 -8.89 -42.94 11.72
C GLY A 30 -10.17 -42.28 12.26
N LEU A 31 -11.08 -43.12 12.73
CA LEU A 31 -12.42 -42.82 13.21
C LEU A 31 -12.37 -42.20 14.62
N ASP A 32 -13.27 -41.24 14.95
CA ASP A 32 -14.05 -41.34 16.19
C ASP A 32 -15.37 -40.53 16.13
N GLN A 33 -16.34 -40.97 16.92
CA GLN A 33 -17.78 -40.70 16.87
C GLN A 33 -18.25 -39.55 17.79
N GLY A 34 -19.44 -38.97 17.46
CA GLY A 34 -20.52 -38.35 18.29
C GLY A 34 -20.23 -37.65 19.64
N GLU A 35 -20.98 -36.67 20.17
CA GLU A 35 -22.26 -36.00 19.86
C GLU A 35 -22.39 -34.81 20.90
N PRO A 36 -23.56 -34.21 21.27
CA PRO A 36 -23.91 -32.80 21.03
C PRO A 36 -23.95 -31.79 22.21
N GLN A 37 -23.77 -30.51 21.85
CA GLN A 37 -24.36 -29.22 22.29
C GLN A 37 -24.94 -28.96 23.71
N GLN A 38 -24.50 -27.86 24.34
CA GLN A 38 -25.29 -27.02 25.25
C GLN A 38 -24.88 -25.52 25.16
N PRO A 39 -25.82 -24.55 25.13
CA PRO A 39 -25.50 -23.11 25.09
C PRO A 39 -25.73 -22.41 26.45
N ALA A 40 -24.92 -21.39 26.77
CA ALA A 40 -25.19 -20.36 27.77
C ALA A 40 -24.25 -19.15 27.59
N PRO A 41 -24.50 -17.99 28.21
CA PRO A 41 -25.57 -17.03 27.94
C PRO A 41 -25.05 -15.70 27.37
N ARG A 42 -25.98 -14.87 26.85
CA ARG A 42 -25.75 -13.51 26.35
C ARG A 42 -25.34 -12.57 27.50
N GLU A 43 -24.21 -11.88 27.35
CA GLU A 43 -23.92 -10.65 28.09
C GLU A 43 -24.09 -9.42 27.21
N SER A 44 -24.66 -8.40 27.83
CA SER A 44 -25.11 -7.13 27.27
C SER A 44 -23.96 -6.14 27.10
N GLY A 45 -24.09 -5.31 26.06
CA GLY A 45 -23.10 -4.36 25.59
C GLY A 45 -22.60 -3.32 26.60
N ARG A 46 -21.33 -2.99 26.42
CA ARG A 46 -20.75 -1.67 26.65
C ARG A 46 -19.73 -1.43 25.53
N SER A 47 -20.11 -0.64 24.53
CA SER A 47 -19.20 -0.21 23.46
C SER A 47 -18.33 0.95 23.97
N GLU A 48 -17.08 0.64 24.29
CA GLU A 48 -15.97 1.59 24.27
C GLU A 48 -15.55 1.82 22.80
N PRO A 49 -14.83 2.90 22.45
CA PRO A 49 -14.35 3.08 21.08
C PRO A 49 -13.33 1.97 20.81
N GLU A 50 -13.74 0.96 20.04
CA GLU A 50 -12.87 -0.10 19.58
C GLU A 50 -11.66 0.55 18.89
N ALA A 51 -10.46 0.25 19.40
CA ALA A 51 -9.24 0.46 18.65
C ALA A 51 -9.45 -0.25 17.31
N ARG A 52 -9.19 0.45 16.20
CA ARG A 52 -9.28 -0.12 14.85
C ARG A 52 -8.28 -1.26 14.79
N THR A 53 -8.78 -2.48 14.97
CA THR A 53 -8.03 -3.71 14.76
C THR A 53 -7.97 -3.90 13.24
N THR A 54 -6.77 -3.89 12.66
CA THR A 54 -6.60 -4.55 11.36
C THR A 54 -6.92 -6.01 11.61
N ARG A 55 -8.00 -6.49 10.97
CA ARG A 55 -8.56 -7.79 11.30
C ARG A 55 -7.76 -8.82 10.53
N ALA A 56 -6.76 -9.38 11.22
CA ALA A 56 -6.11 -10.63 10.84
C ALA A 56 -7.18 -11.61 10.33
N ASP A 57 -7.11 -12.01 9.07
CA ASP A 57 -7.98 -13.01 8.42
C ASP A 57 -9.37 -12.54 7.94
N GLY A 58 -9.57 -11.23 7.77
CA GLY A 58 -10.75 -10.70 7.09
C GLY A 58 -10.74 -11.00 5.58
N THR A 59 -11.88 -11.39 5.04
CA THR A 59 -12.05 -11.68 3.62
C THR A 59 -11.58 -10.53 2.74
N THR A 60 -10.99 -10.78 1.57
CA THR A 60 -10.61 -9.71 0.61
C THR A 60 -11.80 -9.07 -0.14
N SER A 61 -12.87 -8.82 0.60
CA SER A 61 -14.15 -8.31 0.15
C SER A 61 -14.07 -6.82 -0.16
N VAL A 62 -14.98 -6.35 -1.01
CA VAL A 62 -15.07 -4.93 -1.37
C VAL A 62 -15.47 -4.07 -0.16
N ALA A 63 -16.27 -4.61 0.76
CA ALA A 63 -16.69 -3.88 1.96
C ALA A 63 -15.51 -3.64 2.91
N GLU A 64 -14.65 -4.64 3.04
CA GLU A 64 -13.45 -4.58 3.89
C GLU A 64 -12.42 -3.59 3.32
N PHE A 65 -12.07 -3.74 2.03
CA PHE A 65 -11.21 -2.77 1.34
C PHE A 65 -11.69 -1.32 1.56
N LYS A 66 -13.00 -1.08 1.44
CA LYS A 66 -13.56 0.26 1.63
C LYS A 66 -13.38 0.75 3.07
N GLN A 67 -13.62 -0.12 4.05
CA GLN A 67 -13.49 0.21 5.47
C GLN A 67 -12.03 0.51 5.82
N ASP A 68 -11.08 -0.35 5.43
CA ASP A 68 -9.66 -0.16 5.75
C ASP A 68 -9.09 1.07 5.05
N PHE A 69 -9.53 1.34 3.82
CA PHE A 69 -9.17 2.57 3.12
C PHE A 69 -9.67 3.82 3.86
N GLU A 70 -10.94 3.85 4.30
CA GLU A 70 -11.49 4.96 5.09
C GLU A 70 -10.78 5.10 6.45
N ASP A 71 -10.42 3.99 7.08
CA ASP A 71 -9.71 3.97 8.36
C ASP A 71 -8.27 4.45 8.22
N ALA A 72 -7.55 4.06 7.18
CA ALA A 72 -6.22 4.54 6.85
C ALA A 72 -6.19 6.06 6.65
N VAL A 73 -7.13 6.62 5.88
CA VAL A 73 -7.27 8.09 5.70
C VAL A 73 -7.49 8.77 7.05
N ALA A 74 -8.48 8.29 7.82
CA ALA A 74 -8.85 8.91 9.08
C ALA A 74 -7.73 8.81 10.14
N LEU A 75 -6.97 7.70 10.14
CA LEU A 75 -5.85 7.51 11.06
C LEU A 75 -4.70 8.46 10.71
N ALA A 76 -4.36 8.61 9.43
CA ALA A 76 -3.38 9.58 8.96
C ALA A 76 -3.77 11.02 9.33
N GLU A 77 -5.03 11.41 9.10
CA GLU A 77 -5.53 12.74 9.48
C GLU A 77 -5.44 13.00 10.99
N LYS A 78 -5.82 12.01 11.79
CA LYS A 78 -5.74 12.09 13.25
C LYS A 78 -4.29 12.26 13.71
N TYR A 79 -3.37 11.47 13.16
CA TYR A 79 -1.95 11.54 13.47
C TYR A 79 -1.37 12.92 13.13
N TRP A 80 -1.50 13.37 11.88
CA TRP A 80 -0.94 14.65 11.46
C TRP A 80 -1.60 15.86 12.14
N THR A 81 -2.89 15.78 12.45
CA THR A 81 -3.57 16.79 13.30
C THR A 81 -2.90 16.91 14.66
N ALA A 82 -2.57 15.77 15.29
CA ALA A 82 -1.89 15.77 16.58
C ALA A 82 -0.46 16.32 16.48
N GLN A 83 0.30 15.93 15.46
CA GLN A 83 1.69 16.38 15.26
C GLN A 83 1.79 17.89 15.02
N PHE A 84 0.97 18.45 14.12
CA PHE A 84 0.94 19.89 13.89
C PHE A 84 0.48 20.65 15.13
N ARG A 85 -0.53 20.14 15.86
CA ARG A 85 -0.96 20.77 17.11
C ARG A 85 0.18 20.79 18.14
N ALA A 86 0.98 19.72 18.22
CA ALA A 86 2.13 19.65 19.10
C ALA A 86 3.24 20.66 18.71
N SER A 87 3.38 20.98 17.42
CA SER A 87 4.29 22.02 16.93
C SER A 87 3.72 23.46 17.00
N GLY A 88 2.50 23.64 17.53
CA GLY A 88 1.84 24.95 17.63
C GLY A 88 1.12 25.40 16.36
N GLU A 89 1.06 24.54 15.34
CA GLU A 89 0.43 24.82 14.05
C GLU A 89 -0.95 24.15 13.92
N ARG A 90 -1.75 24.61 12.96
CA ARG A 90 -3.00 23.93 12.59
C ARG A 90 -2.79 23.07 11.36
N PHE A 91 -3.06 21.77 11.47
CA PHE A 91 -3.11 20.89 10.30
C PHE A 91 -4.30 21.22 9.42
N ARG A 92 -4.08 21.25 8.10
CA ARG A 92 -5.15 21.27 7.10
C ARG A 92 -5.21 19.89 6.44
N PRO A 93 -6.25 19.07 6.64
CA PRO A 93 -6.37 17.78 5.95
C PRO A 93 -6.26 17.88 4.43
N ILE A 94 -5.96 16.76 3.76
CA ILE A 94 -6.00 16.71 2.30
C ILE A 94 -7.46 16.87 1.86
N ARG A 95 -7.69 17.66 0.80
CA ARG A 95 -9.01 18.20 0.51
C ARG A 95 -10.02 17.16 0.02
N ARG A 96 -9.53 16.07 -0.59
CA ARG A 96 -10.32 14.94 -1.07
C ARG A 96 -9.42 13.75 -1.41
N VAL A 97 -9.98 12.56 -1.35
CA VAL A 97 -9.38 11.33 -1.88
C VAL A 97 -10.29 10.80 -2.99
N VAL A 98 -9.74 10.48 -4.16
CA VAL A 98 -10.52 10.16 -5.37
C VAL A 98 -10.03 8.88 -6.03
N SER A 99 -10.92 7.91 -6.14
CA SER A 99 -10.69 6.71 -6.94
C SER A 99 -10.82 7.00 -8.44
N TYR A 100 -10.01 6.34 -9.27
CA TYR A 100 -10.24 6.23 -10.70
C TYR A 100 -10.01 4.78 -11.15
N SER A 101 -10.49 4.43 -12.34
CA SER A 101 -10.44 3.05 -12.86
C SER A 101 -9.80 2.95 -14.25
N ARG A 102 -9.68 4.07 -14.94
CA ARG A 102 -9.10 4.15 -16.29
C ARG A 102 -7.96 5.17 -16.32
N ALA A 103 -6.90 4.85 -17.06
CA ALA A 103 -5.82 5.81 -17.33
C ALA A 103 -6.41 7.10 -17.92
N GLY A 104 -5.97 8.24 -17.40
CA GLY A 104 -6.39 9.58 -17.81
C GLY A 104 -7.80 9.99 -17.40
N GLU A 105 -8.52 9.19 -16.60
CA GLU A 105 -9.81 9.58 -16.00
C GLU A 105 -9.65 10.75 -15.01
N VAL A 106 -8.53 10.77 -14.28
CA VAL A 106 -8.14 11.86 -13.39
C VAL A 106 -6.82 12.46 -13.89
N SER A 107 -6.65 13.76 -13.70
CA SER A 107 -5.43 14.47 -14.03
C SER A 107 -4.91 15.28 -12.83
N CYS A 108 -3.60 15.37 -12.70
CA CYS A 108 -2.91 16.24 -11.75
C CYS A 108 -2.16 17.34 -12.51
N GLY A 109 -2.46 18.62 -12.23
CA GLY A 109 -1.76 19.73 -12.88
C GLY A 109 -1.87 19.75 -14.41
N GLY A 110 -2.90 19.13 -14.99
CA GLY A 110 -3.07 18.98 -16.44
C GLY A 110 -2.44 17.72 -17.04
N GLN A 111 -1.71 16.92 -16.26
CA GLN A 111 -1.16 15.63 -16.68
C GLN A 111 -2.13 14.49 -16.32
N ALA A 112 -2.45 13.66 -17.30
CA ALA A 112 -3.30 12.48 -17.13
C ALA A 112 -2.59 11.42 -16.26
N LEU A 113 -3.27 10.89 -15.25
CA LEU A 113 -2.70 9.86 -14.36
C LEU A 113 -2.72 8.47 -15.02
N PRO A 114 -1.65 7.67 -14.88
CA PRO A 114 -1.60 6.31 -15.42
C PRO A 114 -2.41 5.32 -14.56
N ARG A 115 -2.57 4.08 -15.05
CA ARG A 115 -3.04 2.95 -14.21
C ARG A 115 -1.94 2.51 -13.23
N ASN A 116 -2.31 1.65 -12.27
CA ASN A 116 -1.39 1.04 -11.29
C ASN A 116 -0.64 2.10 -10.47
N ASN A 117 -1.37 3.10 -9.98
CA ASN A 117 -0.77 4.25 -9.34
C ASN A 117 -1.65 4.78 -8.20
N ALA A 118 -0.99 5.31 -7.17
CA ALA A 118 -1.56 6.25 -6.22
C ALA A 118 -0.69 7.52 -6.25
N VAL A 119 -1.29 8.68 -5.97
CA VAL A 119 -0.54 9.94 -5.99
C VAL A 119 -1.24 11.04 -5.19
N TYR A 120 -0.47 11.80 -4.43
CA TYR A 120 -0.85 13.12 -3.94
C TYR A 120 -0.61 14.20 -5.00
N CYS A 121 -1.69 14.83 -5.44
CA CYS A 121 -1.64 15.95 -6.36
C CYS A 121 -1.61 17.30 -5.62
N SER A 122 -0.45 17.95 -5.58
CA SER A 122 -0.27 19.27 -4.97
C SER A 122 -1.08 20.38 -5.65
N ALA A 123 -1.26 20.32 -6.98
CA ALA A 123 -2.00 21.33 -7.75
C ALA A 123 -3.50 21.41 -7.39
N GLY A 124 -4.07 20.32 -6.87
CA GLY A 124 -5.49 20.27 -6.48
C GLY A 124 -5.73 19.89 -5.02
N ASP A 125 -4.67 19.65 -4.24
CA ASP A 125 -4.69 19.16 -2.85
C ASP A 125 -5.59 17.91 -2.69
N PHE A 126 -5.30 16.85 -3.44
CA PHE A 126 -6.04 15.60 -3.38
C PHE A 126 -5.15 14.37 -3.55
N ILE A 127 -5.55 13.25 -2.96
CA ILE A 127 -5.00 11.94 -3.29
C ILE A 127 -5.86 11.33 -4.40
N ALA A 128 -5.23 10.74 -5.41
CA ALA A 128 -5.91 9.91 -6.40
C ALA A 128 -5.30 8.51 -6.44
N TYR A 129 -6.13 7.48 -6.66
CA TYR A 129 -5.67 6.09 -6.70
C TYR A 129 -6.45 5.26 -7.73
N ASP A 130 -5.73 4.36 -8.41
CA ASP A 130 -6.33 3.35 -9.29
C ASP A 130 -6.99 2.27 -8.44
N VAL A 131 -8.32 2.28 -8.37
CA VAL A 131 -9.09 1.36 -7.53
C VAL A 131 -8.91 -0.11 -7.93
N ASN A 132 -8.66 -0.40 -9.21
CA ASN A 132 -8.48 -1.79 -9.65
C ASN A 132 -7.15 -2.34 -9.11
N TRP A 133 -6.10 -1.53 -9.20
CA TRP A 133 -4.79 -1.89 -8.67
C TRP A 133 -4.79 -1.96 -7.15
N SER A 134 -5.36 -0.97 -6.46
CA SER A 134 -5.41 -0.97 -4.99
C SER A 134 -6.19 -2.18 -4.44
N VAL A 135 -7.28 -2.59 -5.10
CA VAL A 135 -8.02 -3.81 -4.71
C VAL A 135 -7.22 -5.08 -5.02
N SER A 136 -6.42 -5.10 -6.11
CA SER A 136 -5.51 -6.24 -6.38
C SER A 136 -4.42 -6.34 -5.33
N ALA A 137 -3.76 -5.22 -5.00
CA ALA A 137 -2.72 -5.17 -3.98
C ALA A 137 -3.27 -5.56 -2.60
N PHE A 138 -4.44 -5.05 -2.22
CA PHE A 138 -5.14 -5.47 -1.01
C PHE A 138 -5.40 -6.98 -0.94
N ARG A 139 -5.67 -7.62 -2.10
CA ARG A 139 -5.90 -9.06 -2.20
C ARG A 139 -4.65 -9.91 -2.16
N GLU A 140 -3.58 -9.40 -2.74
CA GLU A 140 -2.34 -10.12 -2.98
C GLU A 140 -1.33 -9.92 -1.85
N ILE A 141 -1.30 -8.73 -1.27
CA ILE A 141 -0.35 -8.30 -0.22
C ILE A 141 -1.03 -8.31 1.15
N GLY A 142 -2.25 -7.77 1.25
CA GLY A 142 -3.02 -7.70 2.50
C GLY A 142 -3.54 -6.31 2.84
N ASP A 143 -4.24 -6.20 3.97
CA ASP A 143 -4.96 -4.98 4.38
C ASP A 143 -4.01 -3.90 4.92
N ALA A 144 -2.92 -4.29 5.58
CA ALA A 144 -1.93 -3.36 6.12
C ALA A 144 -1.32 -2.52 5.00
N PHE A 145 -1.17 -3.06 3.79
CA PHE A 145 -0.67 -2.32 2.63
C PHE A 145 -1.41 -1.00 2.39
N LEU A 146 -2.74 -0.93 2.61
CA LEU A 146 -3.51 0.30 2.40
C LEU A 146 -3.11 1.42 3.38
N PHE A 147 -2.76 1.04 4.61
CA PHE A 147 -2.30 1.98 5.63
C PHE A 147 -0.93 2.57 5.26
N TYR A 148 -0.03 1.76 4.70
CA TYR A 148 1.23 2.23 4.13
C TYR A 148 0.98 3.14 2.91
N LEU A 149 0.23 2.65 1.91
CA LEU A 149 -0.02 3.36 0.66
C LEU A 149 -0.60 4.75 0.92
N LEU A 150 -1.67 4.84 1.71
CA LEU A 150 -2.27 6.14 2.01
C LEU A 150 -1.43 6.98 2.98
N GLY A 151 -0.68 6.35 3.88
CA GLY A 151 0.28 7.05 4.74
C GLY A 151 1.37 7.76 3.93
N HIS A 152 1.88 7.09 2.90
CA HIS A 152 2.87 7.63 1.96
C HIS A 152 2.29 8.83 1.18
N GLU A 153 1.10 8.68 0.58
CA GLU A 153 0.47 9.79 -0.14
C GLU A 153 0.11 10.96 0.80
N TYR A 154 -0.28 10.67 2.04
CA TYR A 154 -0.49 11.71 3.06
C TYR A 154 0.80 12.45 3.40
N ALA A 155 1.94 11.74 3.45
CA ALA A 155 3.25 12.32 3.71
C ALA A 155 3.64 13.35 2.65
N HIS A 156 3.36 13.11 1.36
CA HIS A 156 3.53 14.14 0.33
C HIS A 156 2.70 15.40 0.59
N GLY A 157 1.44 15.22 1.02
CA GLY A 157 0.62 16.34 1.47
C GLY A 157 1.25 17.12 2.62
N VAL A 158 1.84 16.42 3.58
CA VAL A 158 2.53 17.03 4.72
C VAL A 158 3.80 17.73 4.30
N GLN A 159 4.60 17.16 3.41
CA GLN A 159 5.77 17.83 2.83
C GLN A 159 5.39 19.18 2.21
N VAL A 160 4.27 19.24 1.47
CA VAL A 160 3.76 20.52 0.93
C VAL A 160 3.37 21.50 2.03
N ARG A 161 2.74 21.03 3.12
CA ARG A 161 2.32 21.89 4.25
C ARG A 161 3.51 22.43 5.03
N LEU A 162 4.60 21.65 5.11
CA LEU A 162 5.85 22.04 5.75
C LEU A 162 6.78 22.83 4.82
N GLY A 163 6.45 22.96 3.53
CA GLY A 163 7.29 23.63 2.54
C GLY A 163 8.56 22.86 2.18
N ILE A 164 8.60 21.54 2.46
CA ILE A 164 9.75 20.68 2.15
C ILE A 164 9.82 20.47 0.65
N ARG A 165 11.02 20.70 0.10
CA ARG A 165 11.32 20.51 -1.31
C ARG A 165 12.72 19.92 -1.45
N TYR A 166 12.82 18.90 -2.28
CA TYR A 166 14.09 18.31 -2.69
C TYR A 166 14.38 18.60 -4.17
N ASP A 167 15.65 18.54 -4.53
CA ASP A 167 16.09 18.68 -5.92
C ASP A 167 15.79 17.43 -6.76
N PHE A 168 15.68 16.27 -6.10
CA PHE A 168 15.43 14.99 -6.76
C PHE A 168 14.19 14.30 -6.19
N THR A 169 13.41 13.65 -7.06
CA THR A 169 12.18 12.94 -6.67
C THR A 169 12.48 11.85 -5.65
N ILE A 170 13.55 11.08 -5.83
CA ILE A 170 13.94 10.02 -4.90
C ILE A 170 14.07 10.51 -3.45
N GLN A 171 14.56 11.73 -3.22
CA GLN A 171 14.68 12.25 -1.85
C GLN A 171 13.31 12.57 -1.24
N GLN A 172 12.40 13.08 -2.06
CA GLN A 172 11.01 13.36 -1.67
C GLN A 172 10.28 12.06 -1.32
N GLU A 173 10.43 11.04 -2.16
CA GLU A 173 9.83 9.70 -2.03
C GLU A 173 10.35 8.96 -0.80
N LEU A 174 11.68 8.91 -0.62
CA LEU A 174 12.31 8.27 0.54
C LEU A 174 11.96 8.96 1.87
N GLN A 175 11.79 10.28 1.88
CA GLN A 175 11.29 10.94 3.09
C GLN A 175 9.80 10.65 3.32
N ALA A 176 8.99 10.55 2.26
CA ALA A 176 7.58 10.15 2.37
C ALA A 176 7.44 8.73 2.94
N ASP A 177 8.28 7.79 2.51
CA ASP A 177 8.37 6.44 3.11
C ASP A 177 8.73 6.49 4.60
N CYS A 178 9.74 7.29 4.97
CA CYS A 178 10.09 7.48 6.38
C CYS A 178 8.92 8.03 7.19
N MET A 179 8.24 9.06 6.68
CA MET A 179 7.10 9.68 7.35
C MET A 179 5.91 8.72 7.46
N ALA A 180 5.66 7.88 6.45
CA ALA A 180 4.66 6.82 6.51
C ALA A 180 5.01 5.79 7.59
N GLY A 181 6.28 5.41 7.68
CA GLY A 181 6.81 4.58 8.77
C GLY A 181 6.55 5.20 10.13
N ALA A 182 6.97 6.46 10.34
CA ALA A 182 6.78 7.17 11.61
C ALA A 182 5.31 7.26 12.03
N TYR A 183 4.43 7.59 11.08
CA TYR A 183 2.98 7.57 11.26
C TYR A 183 2.47 6.23 11.77
N LEU A 184 2.83 5.12 11.11
CA LEU A 184 2.38 3.78 11.49
C LEU A 184 2.98 3.35 12.82
N GLY A 185 4.29 3.52 13.00
CA GLY A 185 4.99 3.16 14.23
C GLY A 185 4.46 3.92 15.45
N ASP A 186 4.18 5.22 15.32
CA ASP A 186 3.57 6.00 16.40
C ASP A 186 2.11 5.61 16.65
N SER A 187 1.36 5.27 15.59
CA SER A 187 -0.01 4.79 15.72
C SER A 187 -0.06 3.45 16.47
N VAL A 188 0.89 2.55 16.22
CA VAL A 188 1.06 1.29 16.96
C VAL A 188 1.47 1.54 18.40
N ARG A 189 2.52 2.35 18.63
CA ARG A 189 3.00 2.68 19.98
C ARG A 189 1.93 3.34 20.86
N SER A 190 1.05 4.14 20.28
CA SER A 190 -0.04 4.82 20.99
C SER A 190 -1.30 3.96 21.16
N GLY A 191 -1.36 2.77 20.55
CA GLY A 191 -2.55 1.92 20.55
C GLY A 191 -3.68 2.44 19.66
N ALA A 192 -3.41 3.39 18.76
CA ALA A 192 -4.37 3.88 17.77
C ALA A 192 -4.54 2.92 16.58
N LEU A 193 -3.55 2.07 16.36
CA LEU A 193 -3.53 0.98 15.40
C LEU A 193 -2.99 -0.27 16.11
N THR A 194 -3.65 -1.41 15.92
CA THR A 194 -3.13 -2.70 16.36
C THR A 194 -2.81 -3.49 15.11
N LEU A 195 -1.57 -3.94 14.96
CA LEU A 195 -1.17 -4.82 13.87
C LEU A 195 -1.49 -6.27 14.20
N ALA A 196 -1.89 -7.02 13.18
CA ALA A 196 -2.02 -8.46 13.22
C ALA A 196 -0.67 -9.17 12.98
N ASP A 197 -0.66 -10.48 13.22
CA ASP A 197 0.43 -11.35 12.81
C ASP A 197 0.50 -11.36 11.27
N GLY A 198 1.59 -10.85 10.70
CA GLY A 198 1.79 -10.76 9.24
C GLY A 198 1.88 -9.33 8.71
N ASP A 199 1.23 -8.34 9.33
CA ASP A 199 1.15 -6.97 8.80
C ASP A 199 2.53 -6.31 8.58
N LEU A 200 3.52 -6.62 9.42
CA LEU A 200 4.89 -6.13 9.22
C LEU A 200 5.55 -6.70 7.96
N ASP A 201 5.21 -7.94 7.59
CA ASP A 201 5.66 -8.57 6.35
C ASP A 201 4.86 -8.03 5.16
N GLU A 202 3.56 -7.75 5.32
CA GLU A 202 2.77 -7.06 4.29
C GLU A 202 3.34 -5.68 3.95
N PHE A 203 3.83 -4.92 4.94
CA PHE A 203 4.52 -3.66 4.66
C PHE A 203 5.78 -3.89 3.81
N ARG A 204 6.58 -4.93 4.11
CA ARG A 204 7.78 -5.27 3.32
C ARG A 204 7.42 -5.67 1.90
N GLU A 205 6.42 -6.52 1.73
CA GLU A 205 5.92 -6.96 0.43
C GLU A 205 5.35 -5.78 -0.38
N GLY A 206 4.63 -4.88 0.30
CA GLY A 206 4.18 -3.60 -0.26
C GLY A 206 5.31 -2.76 -0.82
N LEU A 207 6.34 -2.50 0.00
CA LEU A 207 7.54 -1.74 -0.37
C LEU A 207 8.33 -2.40 -1.51
N LEU A 208 8.38 -3.74 -1.55
CA LEU A 208 8.94 -4.50 -2.66
C LEU A 208 8.14 -4.29 -3.95
N ALA A 209 6.81 -4.28 -3.88
CA ALA A 209 5.93 -4.13 -5.03
C ALA A 209 5.96 -2.72 -5.65
N VAL A 210 6.35 -1.69 -4.88
CA VAL A 210 6.41 -0.29 -5.33
C VAL A 210 7.84 0.24 -5.50
N GLY A 211 8.86 -0.59 -5.31
CA GLY A 211 10.27 -0.20 -5.50
C GLY A 211 10.64 -0.09 -6.98
N ASP A 212 11.54 0.83 -7.31
CA ASP A 212 12.14 0.90 -8.64
C ASP A 212 13.05 -0.31 -8.90
N ASP A 213 13.25 -0.62 -10.19
CA ASP A 213 14.31 -1.54 -10.63
C ASP A 213 15.67 -1.03 -10.13
N PRO A 214 16.58 -1.91 -9.62
CA PRO A 214 17.91 -1.51 -9.17
C PRO A 214 18.72 -0.69 -10.18
N ASP A 215 18.46 -0.85 -11.49
CA ASP A 215 19.15 -0.12 -12.56
C ASP A 215 18.51 1.26 -12.86
N GLN A 216 17.39 1.62 -12.22
CA GLN A 216 16.76 2.94 -12.36
C GLN A 216 17.70 4.03 -11.83
N PRO A 217 18.08 5.04 -12.65
CA PRO A 217 18.93 6.11 -12.19
C PRO A 217 18.25 6.95 -11.10
N TRP A 218 18.90 7.13 -9.95
CA TRP A 218 18.36 7.88 -8.82
C TRP A 218 17.98 9.34 -9.14
N PHE A 219 18.61 9.94 -10.17
CA PHE A 219 18.36 11.31 -10.60
C PHE A 219 17.25 11.41 -11.67
N ALA A 220 16.70 10.28 -12.12
CA ALA A 220 15.61 10.28 -13.08
C ALA A 220 14.36 10.92 -12.45
N GLU A 221 13.66 11.74 -13.23
CA GLU A 221 12.36 12.25 -12.84
C GLU A 221 11.40 11.08 -12.61
N GLY A 222 10.76 11.04 -11.44
CA GLY A 222 9.87 9.95 -11.05
C GLY A 222 10.58 8.72 -10.50
N ALA A 223 11.88 8.80 -10.17
CA ALA A 223 12.52 7.77 -9.35
C ALA A 223 11.95 7.81 -7.92
N HIS A 224 11.51 6.65 -7.45
CA HIS A 224 11.02 6.38 -6.09
C HIS A 224 12.14 5.87 -5.18
N GLY A 225 13.12 5.17 -5.75
CA GLY A 225 14.17 4.44 -5.03
C GLY A 225 13.95 2.93 -5.04
N THR A 226 15.02 2.18 -4.79
CA THR A 226 14.95 0.71 -4.76
C THR A 226 14.12 0.24 -3.57
N ALA A 227 13.56 -0.97 -3.65
CA ALA A 227 12.81 -1.55 -2.54
C ALA A 227 13.61 -1.59 -1.23
N GLU A 228 14.94 -1.80 -1.30
CA GLU A 228 15.83 -1.76 -0.15
C GLU A 228 15.87 -0.35 0.48
N GLN A 229 16.12 0.69 -0.33
CA GLN A 229 16.17 2.08 0.14
C GLN A 229 14.84 2.52 0.77
N ARG A 230 13.73 2.19 0.10
CA ARG A 230 12.37 2.49 0.56
C ARG A 230 12.09 1.79 1.88
N SER A 231 12.44 0.50 1.99
CA SER A 231 12.26 -0.28 3.22
C SER A 231 13.10 0.25 4.37
N GLU A 232 14.37 0.55 4.14
CA GLU A 232 15.24 1.13 5.16
C GLU A 232 14.65 2.43 5.72
N LYS A 233 14.15 3.31 4.84
CA LYS A 233 13.56 4.59 5.26
C LYS A 233 12.25 4.40 6.01
N PHE A 234 11.37 3.56 5.50
CA PHE A 234 10.13 3.21 6.16
C PHE A 234 10.38 2.66 7.57
N PHE A 235 11.21 1.63 7.73
CA PHE A 235 11.45 1.02 9.03
C PHE A 235 12.23 1.95 9.98
N SER A 236 13.12 2.80 9.46
CA SER A 236 13.78 3.82 10.27
C SER A 236 12.76 4.77 10.92
N GLY A 237 11.79 5.27 10.15
CA GLY A 237 10.69 6.07 10.68
C GLY A 237 9.78 5.28 11.61
N TYR A 238 9.43 4.05 11.23
CA TYR A 238 8.59 3.16 12.05
C TYR A 238 9.18 2.98 13.45
N GLU A 239 10.47 2.71 13.57
CA GLU A 239 11.14 2.48 14.85
C GLU A 239 11.42 3.77 15.63
N ASN A 240 11.79 4.85 14.93
CA ASN A 240 12.40 6.03 15.55
C ASN A 240 11.54 7.31 15.44
N SER A 241 10.30 7.18 14.96
CA SER A 241 9.35 8.30 14.76
C SER A 241 9.92 9.37 13.81
N LEU A 242 9.31 10.56 13.79
CA LEU A 242 9.58 11.62 12.83
C LEU A 242 11.01 12.17 12.88
N LYS A 243 11.73 12.01 14.00
CA LYS A 243 13.13 12.42 14.11
C LYS A 243 14.04 11.72 13.09
N ALA A 244 13.75 10.46 12.73
CA ALA A 244 14.49 9.75 11.69
C ALA A 244 14.25 10.30 10.28
N CYS A 245 13.19 11.09 10.10
CA CYS A 245 12.80 11.70 8.84
C CYS A 245 13.22 13.17 8.74
N ASP A 246 14.15 13.60 9.60
CA ASP A 246 14.58 14.99 9.79
C ASP A 246 13.46 15.93 10.27
N LEU A 247 12.49 15.38 11.01
CA LEU A 247 11.35 16.10 11.58
C LEU A 247 11.28 15.83 13.10
N GLY A 248 12.07 16.52 13.92
CA GLY A 248 12.08 16.31 15.37
C GLY A 248 12.83 17.36 16.17
#